data_AF-C5LKW9-F1
#
_entry.id   AF-C5LKW9-F1
#
_cell.length_a   1.000
_cell.length_b   1.000
_cell.length_c   1.000
_cell.angle_alpha   90.00
_cell.angle_beta   90.00
_cell.angle_gamma   90.00
#
_symmetry.space_group_name_H-M   'P 1'
#
loop_
_entity.id
_entity.type
_entity.pdbx_description
1 polymer ?
#
loop_
_entity_poly.entity_id
_entity_poly.type
_entity_poly.pdbx_seq_one_letter_code
_entity_poly.pdbx_strand_id
1 'polypeptide(L)'
;MVGKINCARKLQRDKPSTAGVGNWAIKAALEAEGFRVERVLGKTGLGRCPPFIRATDEGAWDAFKVEFSKYDCMIVHFKNHYALVFAFRERGGNLKQILTARKGQRPKDWVHWEEIIRSVIRWRGYGMLGINRKKRCDGVIDKHATVE
;
A
#
# COMPACT_ATOMS: atom_id res chain seq x y z
N MET A 1 -15.27 3.90 -14.43
CA MET A 1 -15.66 2.59 -15.01
C MET A 1 -14.71 2.10 -16.13
N VAL A 2 -14.23 2.99 -17.02
CA VAL A 2 -13.38 2.68 -18.20
C VAL A 2 -12.12 1.83 -17.91
N GLY A 3 -11.49 2.01 -16.75
CA GLY A 3 -10.28 1.26 -16.38
C GLY A 3 -10.50 -0.24 -16.15
N LYS A 4 -11.63 -0.63 -15.52
CA LYS A 4 -11.92 -2.04 -15.17
C LYS A 4 -12.24 -2.88 -16.43
N ILE A 5 -13.02 -2.32 -17.37
CA ILE A 5 -13.34 -2.97 -18.65
C ILE A 5 -12.08 -3.20 -19.49
N ASN A 6 -11.18 -2.23 -19.55
CA ASN A 6 -9.89 -2.39 -20.23
C ASN A 6 -8.98 -3.45 -19.57
N CYS A 7 -9.07 -3.65 -18.24
CA CYS A 7 -8.36 -4.75 -17.57
C CYS A 7 -8.96 -6.11 -17.95
N ALA A 8 -10.28 -6.24 -17.89
CA ALA A 8 -10.98 -7.47 -18.27
C ALA A 8 -10.62 -7.87 -19.71
N ARG A 9 -10.63 -6.92 -20.65
CA ARG A 9 -10.23 -7.15 -22.04
C ARG A 9 -8.75 -7.55 -22.18
N LYS A 10 -7.85 -7.05 -21.34
CA LYS A 10 -6.42 -7.45 -21.34
C LYS A 10 -6.19 -8.86 -20.79
N LEU A 11 -7.05 -9.32 -19.88
CA LEU A 11 -7.00 -10.67 -19.33
C LEU A 11 -7.58 -11.73 -20.28
N GLN A 12 -8.35 -11.32 -21.29
CA GLN A 12 -8.95 -12.21 -22.29
C GLN A 12 -8.10 -12.37 -23.57
N ARG A 13 -6.90 -11.79 -23.65
CA ARG A 13 -6.00 -11.92 -24.81
C ARG A 13 -5.22 -13.23 -24.74
N ASP A 14 -4.76 -13.73 -25.89
CA ASP A 14 -3.89 -14.93 -25.99
C ASP A 14 -2.66 -14.87 -25.07
N LYS A 15 -2.14 -13.65 -24.85
CA LYS A 15 -1.15 -13.35 -23.82
C LYS A 15 -1.77 -12.42 -22.78
N PRO A 16 -2.42 -12.96 -21.73
CA PRO A 16 -3.14 -12.16 -20.76
C PRO A 16 -2.20 -11.25 -19.98
N SER A 17 -2.65 -10.03 -19.66
CA SER A 17 -1.85 -9.04 -18.94
C SER A 17 -2.59 -8.44 -17.75
N THR A 18 -1.97 -8.54 -16.59
CA THR A 18 -2.42 -7.87 -15.36
C THR A 18 -1.97 -6.42 -15.27
N ALA A 19 -1.26 -5.87 -16.27
CA ALA A 19 -0.72 -4.51 -16.22
C ALA A 19 -1.79 -3.42 -16.08
N GLY A 20 -3.06 -3.73 -16.37
CA GLY A 20 -4.18 -2.82 -16.09
C GLY A 20 -4.58 -2.79 -14.61
N VAL A 21 -4.35 -3.88 -13.87
CA VAL A 21 -4.69 -4.05 -12.46
C VAL A 21 -3.46 -3.64 -11.63
N GLY A 22 -3.61 -2.61 -10.82
CA GLY A 22 -2.53 -2.13 -9.95
C GLY A 22 -3.08 -1.46 -8.70
N ASN A 23 -2.21 -0.76 -7.97
CA ASN A 23 -2.54 -0.13 -6.69
C ASN A 23 -3.78 0.78 -6.76
N TRP A 24 -4.05 1.41 -7.92
CA TRP A 24 -5.24 2.23 -8.13
C TRP A 24 -6.56 1.45 -7.97
N ALA A 25 -6.59 0.17 -8.37
CA ALA A 25 -7.79 -0.65 -8.33
C ALA A 25 -8.08 -1.09 -6.89
N ILE A 26 -7.04 -1.46 -6.13
CA ILE A 26 -7.14 -1.77 -4.70
C ILE A 26 -7.58 -0.52 -3.93
N LYS A 27 -6.95 0.62 -4.19
CA LYS A 27 -7.34 1.91 -3.62
C LYS A 27 -8.82 2.20 -3.87
N ALA A 28 -9.27 2.14 -5.12
CA ALA A 28 -10.66 2.41 -5.47
C ALA A 28 -11.66 1.44 -4.82
N ALA A 29 -11.31 0.15 -4.69
CA ALA A 29 -12.15 -0.83 -4.03
C ALA A 29 -12.26 -0.54 -2.52
N LEU A 30 -11.13 -0.36 -1.83
CA LEU A 30 -11.11 -0.07 -0.40
C LEU A 30 -11.78 1.28 -0.07
N GLU A 31 -11.65 2.29 -0.92
CA GLU A 31 -12.33 3.57 -0.71
C GLU A 31 -13.84 3.48 -0.85
N ALA A 32 -14.34 2.60 -1.71
CA ALA A 32 -15.77 2.30 -1.82
C ALA A 32 -16.30 1.60 -0.55
N GLU A 33 -15.46 0.80 0.11
CA GLU A 33 -15.75 0.14 1.39
C GLU A 33 -15.51 1.04 2.62
N GLY A 34 -15.30 2.35 2.42
CA GLY A 34 -15.15 3.29 3.53
C GLY A 34 -13.76 3.33 4.16
N PHE A 35 -12.71 2.90 3.47
CA PHE A 35 -11.32 3.07 3.91
C PHE A 35 -10.69 4.32 3.29
N ARG A 36 -9.71 4.91 3.97
CA ARG A 36 -8.77 5.88 3.41
C ARG A 36 -7.52 5.12 2.99
N VAL A 37 -7.12 5.27 1.73
CA VAL A 37 -5.96 4.56 1.18
C VAL A 37 -5.03 5.53 0.48
N GLU A 38 -3.77 5.48 0.90
CA GLU A 38 -2.71 6.34 0.40
C GLU A 38 -1.50 5.52 -0.03
N ARG A 39 -0.74 6.05 -0.98
CA ARG A 39 0.52 5.42 -1.37
C ARG A 39 1.64 6.00 -0.53
N VAL A 40 2.19 5.17 0.33
CA VAL A 40 3.24 5.56 1.28
C VAL A 40 4.59 5.52 0.60
N LEU A 41 4.95 4.40 -0.05
CA LEU A 41 6.26 4.20 -0.68
C LEU A 41 6.10 3.93 -2.17
N GLY A 42 7.00 4.48 -3.00
CA GLY A 42 6.96 4.22 -4.44
C GLY A 42 8.14 4.84 -5.20
N LYS A 43 8.23 4.50 -6.49
CA LYS A 43 9.06 5.25 -7.44
C LYS A 43 8.41 6.61 -7.73
N THR A 44 9.21 7.67 -7.81
CA THR A 44 8.77 9.01 -8.23
C THR A 44 8.17 8.98 -9.64
N GLY A 45 7.04 9.67 -9.85
CA GLY A 45 6.47 9.93 -11.16
C GLY A 45 4.99 10.33 -11.14
N LEU A 46 4.57 11.11 -12.14
CA LEU A 46 3.18 11.45 -12.41
C LEU A 46 2.35 10.17 -12.57
N GLY A 47 1.39 9.97 -11.68
CA GLY A 47 0.50 8.81 -11.65
C GLY A 47 -0.71 9.09 -10.75
N ARG A 48 -1.79 8.32 -10.91
CA ARG A 48 -3.06 8.54 -10.20
C ARG A 48 -2.98 8.42 -8.67
N CYS A 49 -1.85 7.96 -8.13
CA CYS A 49 -1.58 7.85 -6.71
C CYS A 49 -0.05 8.01 -6.49
N PRO A 50 0.44 9.24 -6.29
CA PRO A 50 1.85 9.50 -6.03
C PRO A 50 2.25 9.02 -4.62
N PRO A 51 3.50 8.57 -4.40
CA PRO A 51 3.96 8.17 -3.07
C PRO A 51 4.39 9.37 -2.21
N PHE A 52 4.20 9.28 -0.89
CA PHE A 52 4.75 10.26 0.06
C PHE A 52 6.26 10.12 0.24
N ILE A 53 6.74 8.87 0.33
CA ILE A 53 8.14 8.50 0.46
C ILE A 53 8.62 8.01 -0.90
N ARG A 54 9.63 8.67 -1.47
CA ARG A 54 10.29 8.14 -2.65
C ARG A 54 11.30 7.10 -2.20
N ALA A 55 11.26 5.95 -2.86
CA ALA A 55 12.11 4.82 -2.54
C ALA A 55 13.63 5.12 -2.68
N THR A 56 13.99 6.22 -3.35
CA THR A 56 15.38 6.65 -3.61
C THR A 56 15.88 7.72 -2.64
N ASP A 57 15.03 8.26 -1.76
CA ASP A 57 15.42 9.37 -0.90
C ASP A 57 16.31 8.88 0.26
N GLU A 58 17.37 9.64 0.55
CA GLU A 58 18.15 9.45 1.78
C GLU A 58 17.22 9.73 2.98
N GLY A 59 17.06 8.75 3.87
CA GLY A 59 16.09 8.81 4.98
C GLY A 59 14.74 8.14 4.70
N ALA A 60 14.54 7.50 3.53
CA ALA A 60 13.30 6.78 3.22
C ALA A 60 12.91 5.72 4.28
N TRP A 61 13.91 5.15 4.97
CA TRP A 61 13.67 4.21 6.07
C TRP A 61 13.09 4.88 7.32
N ASP A 62 13.62 6.03 7.73
CA ASP A 62 13.12 6.74 8.90
C ASP A 62 11.71 7.31 8.64
N ALA A 63 11.48 7.82 7.42
CA ALA A 63 10.16 8.20 6.97
C ALA A 63 9.18 6.99 6.99
N PHE A 64 9.64 5.80 6.57
CA PHE A 64 8.82 4.59 6.61
C PHE A 64 8.42 4.23 8.03
N LYS A 65 9.33 4.30 9.01
CA LYS A 65 9.00 4.03 10.43
C LYS A 65 7.92 4.96 10.95
N VAL A 66 8.03 6.26 10.62
CA VAL A 66 7.02 7.27 11.00
C VAL A 66 5.67 6.96 10.35
N GLU A 67 5.65 6.65 9.06
CA GLU A 67 4.41 6.34 8.34
C GLU A 67 3.79 5.01 8.79
N PHE A 68 4.59 3.98 9.07
CA PHE A 68 4.09 2.67 9.52
C PHE A 68 3.19 2.79 10.75
N SER A 69 3.51 3.69 11.68
CA SER A 69 2.72 3.94 12.88
C SER A 69 1.42 4.73 12.66
N LYS A 70 1.20 5.29 11.47
CA LYS A 70 0.01 6.13 11.15
C LYS A 70 -1.12 5.34 10.50
N TYR A 71 -0.86 4.12 10.05
CA TYR A 71 -1.84 3.32 9.32
C TYR A 71 -2.27 2.08 10.10
N ASP A 72 -3.56 1.76 10.07
CA ASP A 72 -4.10 0.51 10.62
C ASP A 72 -3.51 -0.72 9.91
N CYS A 73 -3.19 -0.57 8.63
CA CYS A 73 -2.67 -1.63 7.79
C CYS A 73 -1.77 -1.08 6.68
N MET A 74 -0.74 -1.84 6.31
CA MET A 74 0.10 -1.54 5.15
C MET A 74 0.26 -2.74 4.23
N ILE A 75 0.13 -2.51 2.92
CA ILE A 75 0.27 -3.52 1.87
C ILE A 75 1.44 -3.13 0.96
N VAL A 76 2.37 -4.06 0.75
CA VAL A 76 3.44 -3.92 -0.24
C VAL A 76 3.09 -4.68 -1.52
N HIS A 77 3.31 -4.04 -2.66
CA HIS A 77 3.17 -4.64 -3.99
C HIS A 77 4.53 -5.05 -4.54
N PHE A 78 4.79 -6.36 -4.56
CA PHE A 78 5.93 -7.00 -5.20
C PHE A 78 5.63 -7.38 -6.65
N LYS A 79 6.61 -7.97 -7.34
CA LYS A 79 6.40 -8.61 -8.64
C LYS A 79 5.34 -9.71 -8.52
N ASN A 80 4.16 -9.45 -9.10
CA ASN A 80 3.03 -10.38 -9.19
C ASN A 80 2.43 -10.81 -7.83
N HIS A 81 2.63 -10.03 -6.76
CA HIS A 81 2.11 -10.39 -5.43
C HIS A 81 1.89 -9.16 -4.55
N TYR A 82 0.81 -9.18 -3.77
CA TYR A 82 0.52 -8.22 -2.72
C TYR A 82 0.66 -8.91 -1.36
N ALA A 83 1.36 -8.27 -0.43
CA ALA A 83 1.57 -8.80 0.90
C ALA A 83 1.32 -7.74 1.97
N LEU A 84 0.83 -8.17 3.13
CA LEU A 84 0.76 -7.33 4.33
C LEU A 84 2.16 -7.08 4.87
N VAL A 85 2.37 -5.89 5.43
CA VAL A 85 3.52 -5.58 6.27
C VAL A 85 3.11 -5.72 7.73
N PHE A 86 3.74 -6.64 8.45
CA PHE A 86 3.35 -6.99 9.82
C PHE A 86 4.19 -6.26 10.87
N ALA A 87 5.47 -6.05 10.62
CA ALA A 87 6.39 -5.41 11.54
C ALA A 87 7.64 -4.89 10.81
N PHE A 88 8.46 -4.12 11.51
CA PHE A 88 9.80 -3.75 11.08
C PHE A 88 10.81 -3.94 12.23
N ARG A 89 12.10 -4.02 11.91
CA ARG A 89 13.17 -4.06 12.91
C ARG A 89 14.45 -3.39 12.42
N GLU A 90 15.24 -2.92 13.38
CA GLU A 90 16.63 -2.49 13.22
C GLU A 90 17.52 -3.32 14.14
N ARG A 91 18.65 -3.86 13.64
CA ARG A 91 19.66 -4.53 14.49
C ARG A 91 21.06 -4.05 14.13
N GLY A 92 21.88 -3.78 15.15
CA GLY A 92 23.30 -3.42 14.96
C GLY A 92 23.52 -2.18 14.07
N GLY A 93 22.62 -1.20 14.13
CA GLY A 93 22.72 0.07 13.39
C GLY A 93 22.41 -0.01 11.88
N ASN A 94 22.73 -1.13 11.23
CA ASN A 94 22.70 -1.23 9.76
C ASN A 94 21.67 -2.23 9.21
N LEU A 95 21.18 -3.17 10.02
CA LEU A 95 20.24 -4.18 9.52
C LEU A 95 18.80 -3.65 9.58
N LYS A 96 18.28 -3.20 8.44
CA LYS A 96 16.90 -2.69 8.29
C LYS A 96 16.03 -3.75 7.62
N GLN A 97 15.00 -4.23 8.30
CA GLN A 97 14.17 -5.32 7.79
C GLN A 97 12.69 -5.13 8.09
N ILE A 98 11.86 -5.69 7.21
CA ILE A 98 10.41 -5.70 7.30
C ILE A 98 9.93 -7.15 7.36
N LEU A 99 9.04 -7.45 8.30
CA LEU A 99 8.32 -8.71 8.35
C LEU A 99 7.13 -8.67 7.39
N THR A 100 7.18 -9.50 6.35
CA THR A 100 6.12 -9.59 5.35
C THR A 100 6.04 -11.01 4.79
N ALA A 101 4.95 -11.33 4.11
CA ALA A 101 4.82 -12.61 3.41
C ALA A 101 5.43 -12.52 2.01
N ARG A 102 6.14 -13.56 1.60
CA ARG A 102 6.48 -13.78 0.18
C ARG A 102 5.44 -14.71 -0.45
N LYS A 103 5.40 -14.75 -1.79
CA LYS A 103 4.45 -15.59 -2.54
C LYS A 103 4.54 -17.05 -2.07
N GLY A 104 3.41 -17.58 -1.58
CA GLY A 104 3.29 -18.97 -1.13
C GLY A 104 3.86 -19.27 0.26
N GLN A 105 4.27 -18.25 1.02
CA GLN A 105 4.85 -18.41 2.36
C GLN A 105 3.96 -17.75 3.43
N ARG A 106 3.90 -18.37 4.62
CA ARG A 106 3.40 -17.70 5.84
C ARG A 106 4.35 -16.55 6.22
N PRO A 107 3.89 -15.50 6.92
CA PRO A 107 4.73 -14.36 7.28
C PRO A 107 5.77 -14.75 8.34
N LYS A 108 6.90 -15.29 7.89
CA LYS A 108 8.06 -15.66 8.71
C LYS A 108 9.35 -14.96 8.27
N ASP A 109 9.32 -14.33 7.10
CA ASP A 109 10.52 -13.82 6.45
C ASP A 109 10.73 -12.34 6.77
N TRP A 110 11.89 -12.05 7.35
CA TRP A 110 12.40 -10.69 7.51
C TRP A 110 13.10 -10.27 6.22
N VAL A 111 12.41 -9.47 5.42
CA VAL A 111 12.91 -9.00 4.13
C VAL A 111 13.74 -7.74 4.33
N HIS A 112 14.94 -7.71 3.73
CA HIS A 112 15.84 -6.55 3.80
C HIS A 112 15.22 -5.33 3.12
N TRP A 113 15.38 -4.16 3.74
CA TRP A 113 14.87 -2.90 3.20
C TRP A 113 15.38 -2.64 1.78
N GLU A 114 16.65 -2.95 1.51
CA GLU A 114 17.28 -2.77 0.19
C GLU A 114 16.61 -3.65 -0.87
N GLU A 115 16.07 -4.82 -0.49
CA GLU A 115 15.31 -5.68 -1.39
C GLU A 115 13.92 -5.10 -1.67
N ILE A 116 13.26 -4.55 -0.65
CA ILE A 116 11.99 -3.82 -0.80
C ILE A 116 12.18 -2.65 -1.78
N ILE A 117 13.18 -1.80 -1.52
CA ILE A 117 13.48 -0.64 -2.37
C ILE A 117 13.78 -1.08 -3.80
N ARG A 118 14.71 -2.04 -4.00
CA ARG A 118 15.03 -2.58 -5.32
C ARG A 118 13.81 -3.12 -6.06
N SER A 119 12.85 -3.70 -5.35
CA SER A 119 11.60 -4.17 -5.92
C SER A 119 10.70 -3.00 -6.33
N VAL A 120 10.47 -2.04 -5.43
CA VAL A 120 9.57 -0.91 -5.65
C VAL A 120 10.03 0.01 -6.77
N ILE A 121 11.35 0.26 -6.92
CA ILE A 121 11.88 1.15 -7.97
C ILE A 121 11.84 0.56 -9.37
N ARG A 122 11.68 -0.77 -9.50
CA ARG A 122 11.69 -1.47 -10.80
C ARG A 122 10.46 -1.14 -11.64
N TRP A 123 9.31 -0.87 -11.02
CA TRP A 123 8.09 -0.57 -11.77
C TRP A 123 7.24 0.49 -11.08
N ARG A 124 6.73 1.44 -11.88
CA ARG A 124 5.90 2.55 -11.40
C ARG A 124 4.61 2.10 -10.71
N GLY A 125 4.14 0.88 -10.94
CA GLY A 125 2.96 0.33 -10.27
C GLY A 125 3.24 -0.35 -8.92
N TYR A 126 4.51 -0.66 -8.61
CA TYR A 126 4.92 -1.22 -7.31
C TYR A 126 5.05 -0.11 -6.26
N GLY A 127 4.84 -0.48 -5.00
CA GLY A 127 4.87 0.46 -3.89
C GLY A 127 4.15 -0.08 -2.67
N MET A 128 4.09 0.75 -1.63
CA MET A 128 3.34 0.44 -0.42
C MET A 128 2.10 1.31 -0.31
N LEU A 129 1.00 0.71 0.12
CA LEU A 129 -0.26 1.37 0.42
C LEU A 129 -0.47 1.38 1.93
N GLY A 130 -0.69 2.56 2.51
CA GLY A 130 -1.18 2.73 3.87
C GLY A 130 -2.70 2.82 3.86
N ILE A 131 -3.35 2.12 4.79
CA ILE A 131 -4.80 1.96 4.85
C ILE A 131 -5.28 2.31 6.26
N ASN A 132 -6.26 3.19 6.34
CA ASN A 132 -7.00 3.50 7.56
C ASN A 132 -8.49 3.26 7.35
N ARG A 133 -9.20 2.85 8.39
CA ARG A 133 -10.66 2.99 8.41
C ARG A 133 -10.99 4.48 8.33
N LYS A 134 -11.91 4.90 7.45
CA LYS A 134 -12.50 6.24 7.66
C LYS A 134 -13.22 6.15 9.00
N LYS A 135 -12.93 7.09 9.92
CA LYS A 135 -13.78 7.25 11.10
C LYS A 135 -15.21 7.31 10.57
N ARG A 136 -16.10 6.45 11.06
CA ARG A 136 -17.51 6.66 10.79
C ARG A 136 -17.80 8.08 11.26
N CYS A 137 -18.35 8.92 10.38
CA CYS A 137 -19.15 10.00 10.90
C CYS A 137 -20.32 9.28 11.56
N ASP A 138 -20.15 8.91 12.83
CA ASP A 138 -21.24 8.35 13.60
C ASP A 138 -22.31 9.42 13.57
N GLY A 139 -23.39 9.13 12.84
CA GLY A 139 -24.57 9.96 12.79
C GLY A 139 -25.19 9.98 14.18
N VAL A 140 -24.62 10.80 15.07
CA VAL A 140 -25.33 11.35 16.19
C VAL A 140 -26.20 12.44 15.56
N ILE A 141 -27.43 12.07 15.22
CA ILE A 141 -28.48 13.08 15.22
C ILE A 141 -28.58 13.50 16.68
N ASP A 142 -28.15 14.71 16.96
CA ASP A 142 -28.38 15.36 18.24
C ASP A 142 -29.90 15.53 18.39
N LYS A 143 -30.55 14.52 18.98
CA LYS A 143 -31.93 14.57 19.43
C LYS A 143 -31.87 14.54 20.94
N HIS A 144 -32.27 15.66 21.54
CA HIS A 144 -32.48 15.90 22.98
C HIS A 144 -31.29 16.47 23.75
N ALA A 145 -31.09 17.78 23.58
CA ALA A 145 -30.72 18.67 24.68
C ALA A 145 -31.78 19.79 24.77
N THR A 146 -32.98 19.40 25.16
CA THR A 146 -33.99 20.26 25.77
C THR A 146 -34.69 19.44 26.84
N VAL A 147 -35.13 20.14 27.90
CA VAL A 147 -35.71 19.68 29.18
C VAL A 147 -34.61 19.26 30.17
N GLU A 148 -34.31 19.99 31.25
CA GLU A 148 -35.00 21.03 32.03
C GLU A 148 -33.95 21.89 32.75
#